data_AF-A0A2D8R8K1-F1
#
_entry.id   AF-A0A2D8R8K1-F1
#
_cell.length_a   1.000
_cell.length_b   1.000
_cell.length_c   1.000
_cell.angle_alpha   90.00
_cell.angle_beta   90.00
_cell.angle_gamma   90.00
#
_symmetry.space_group_name_H-M   'P 1'
#
loop_
_entity.id
_entity.type
_entity.pdbx_description
1 polymer ?
#
loop_
_entity_poly.entity_id
_entity_poly.type
_entity_poly.pdbx_seq_one_letter_code
_entity_poly.pdbx_strand_id
1 'polypeptide(L)'
;MSFPLKKHGLALAIGLAILPMLSACSDNDKKETTLRAERSVFNEGLSVVAQWNELGLAGIRESGARPTVTTRQLFILSSAMYDAWSAFDSVAIPYAADPLLKADPAATEADQARAVSQAAYQVLIKEFPAYEASTGHFSENMRRLGYPIVTAGATDTPEGIGFLAAEAAMAKRANDGSNAAADYADTPVAGYATPTYVARNSADPDAVNGFNGADYDVNVWQALRVPTGVVKDANGYPIVDASNPDSFKEQKFLTPHWGAVTPFAMSSGDEVRPVAPPILGDFTDYTDALGNTTTNDAAFRTQFEEVLTINGTLTDKERAAAEFWADGPRTEAPPGHWNQLAHGVSGRDDHTVEQDVKMFFALNGALLDSGIAAWDAKRVYDSARPATAIPHLYRNQTVTAYVIGKGFQDIPAEDWRPYQSPTFVTPPFPEYVSGHSTFSSAAAEVLTSFTGSPTFYDGTTMTVQDINGDDKPDLLGQFVVKPNSLVYDSGPSQELVLRWPTFKDAAIEASRSRIYGGIHIQDGDLRAREMGEQIGTKAYELAERFWTGDASVRP
;
A
#
# COMPACT_ATOMS: atom_id res chain seq x y z
N MET A 1 1.63 2.97 -58.15
CA MET A 1 0.38 2.97 -57.36
C MET A 1 0.41 1.79 -56.41
N SER A 2 -0.13 2.00 -55.21
CA SER A 2 -0.28 1.07 -54.07
C SER A 2 0.87 1.05 -53.04
N PHE A 3 0.57 1.71 -51.91
CA PHE A 3 1.26 1.68 -50.63
C PHE A 3 1.22 0.30 -49.96
N PRO A 4 2.10 0.06 -48.97
CA PRO A 4 1.67 -0.65 -47.78
C PRO A 4 1.87 0.16 -46.49
N LEU A 5 0.93 -0.10 -45.58
CA LEU A 5 0.68 0.52 -44.30
C LEU A 5 1.79 0.26 -43.25
N LYS A 6 1.96 1.27 -42.39
CA LYS A 6 2.65 1.22 -41.10
C LYS A 6 2.02 0.16 -40.18
N LYS A 7 2.84 -0.71 -39.57
CA LYS A 7 2.50 -1.38 -38.31
C LYS A 7 3.30 -0.74 -37.19
N HIS A 8 2.59 -0.18 -36.21
CA HIS A 8 3.15 0.24 -34.93
C HIS A 8 3.47 -1.03 -34.13
N GLY A 9 4.72 -1.16 -33.69
CA GLY A 9 5.14 -2.20 -32.74
C GLY A 9 4.79 -1.75 -31.33
N LEU A 10 3.78 -2.38 -30.73
CA LEU A 10 3.45 -2.25 -29.32
C LEU A 10 4.43 -3.14 -28.54
N ALA A 11 5.20 -2.54 -27.63
CA ALA A 11 6.10 -3.24 -26.74
C ALA A 11 5.30 -4.10 -25.74
N LEU A 12 5.75 -5.33 -25.56
CA LEU A 12 5.11 -6.41 -24.83
C LEU A 12 5.09 -6.12 -23.32
N ALA A 13 3.89 -6.12 -22.74
CA ALA A 13 3.63 -5.97 -21.32
C ALA A 13 3.89 -7.27 -20.56
N ILE A 14 4.63 -7.22 -19.46
CA ILE A 14 4.68 -8.27 -18.45
C ILE A 14 3.84 -7.76 -17.30
N GLY A 15 2.54 -8.05 -17.25
CA GLY A 15 1.81 -8.08 -15.97
C GLY A 15 2.16 -9.39 -15.28
N LEU A 16 2.14 -9.45 -13.95
CA LEU A 16 2.08 -10.74 -13.25
C LEU A 16 0.69 -11.33 -13.49
N ALA A 17 0.46 -11.80 -14.71
CA ALA A 17 -0.38 -12.94 -14.99
C ALA A 17 0.61 -14.04 -15.35
N ILE A 18 0.47 -15.20 -14.71
CA ILE A 18 1.24 -16.40 -15.00
C ILE A 18 1.32 -16.60 -16.53
N LEU A 19 2.50 -16.41 -17.13
CA LEU A 19 2.81 -17.00 -18.42
C LEU A 19 3.57 -18.30 -18.14
N PRO A 20 2.97 -19.49 -18.36
CA PRO A 20 3.76 -20.70 -18.40
C PRO A 20 4.67 -20.61 -19.63
N MET A 21 5.92 -21.08 -19.52
CA MET A 21 6.75 -21.33 -20.69
C MET A 21 5.97 -22.25 -21.65
N LEU A 22 5.45 -21.69 -22.74
CA LEU A 22 4.62 -22.41 -23.72
C LEU A 22 5.48 -23.41 -24.50
N SER A 23 5.63 -24.60 -23.93
CA SER A 23 5.80 -25.82 -24.70
C SER A 23 4.41 -26.39 -24.98
N ALA A 24 3.96 -26.27 -26.23
CA ALA A 24 2.78 -26.92 -26.82
C ALA A 24 1.63 -27.34 -25.86
N CYS A 25 0.90 -26.37 -25.29
CA CYS A 25 -0.33 -26.66 -24.52
C CYS A 25 -1.55 -26.85 -25.43
N SER A 26 -2.45 -27.74 -25.04
CA SER A 26 -3.71 -28.02 -25.75
C SER A 26 -4.76 -26.92 -25.53
N ASP A 27 -5.78 -26.84 -26.39
CA ASP A 27 -6.85 -25.84 -26.24
C ASP A 27 -7.71 -26.04 -24.97
N ASN A 28 -7.74 -27.25 -24.41
CA ASN A 28 -8.37 -27.51 -23.12
C ASN A 28 -7.58 -26.89 -21.96
N ASP A 29 -6.25 -26.97 -21.98
CA ASP A 29 -5.40 -26.40 -20.94
C ASP A 29 -5.54 -24.88 -20.90
N LYS A 30 -5.56 -24.22 -22.07
CA LYS A 30 -5.78 -22.77 -22.16
C LYS A 30 -7.14 -22.36 -21.59
N LYS A 31 -8.19 -23.13 -21.89
CA LYS A 31 -9.54 -22.87 -21.38
C LYS A 31 -9.60 -23.03 -19.86
N GLU A 32 -8.91 -24.02 -19.30
CA GLU A 32 -8.82 -24.23 -17.85
C GLU A 32 -8.02 -23.11 -17.17
N THR A 33 -6.91 -22.66 -17.76
CA THR A 33 -6.13 -21.51 -17.25
C THR A 33 -6.95 -20.22 -17.26
N THR A 34 -7.70 -19.94 -18.34
CA THR A 34 -8.59 -18.76 -18.40
C THR A 34 -9.68 -18.84 -17.34
N LEU A 35 -10.31 -20.01 -17.16
CA LEU A 35 -11.35 -20.21 -16.14
C LEU A 35 -10.80 -20.07 -14.71
N ARG A 36 -9.55 -20.50 -14.45
CA ARG A 36 -8.88 -20.29 -13.16
C ARG A 36 -8.57 -18.82 -12.91
N ALA A 37 -8.04 -18.12 -13.91
CA ALA A 37 -7.78 -16.68 -13.82
C ALA A 37 -9.07 -15.89 -13.59
N GLU A 38 -10.16 -16.23 -14.27
CA GLU A 38 -11.49 -15.62 -14.03
C GLU A 38 -11.98 -15.89 -12.60
N ARG A 39 -11.93 -17.14 -12.11
CA ARG A 39 -12.34 -17.47 -10.73
C ARG A 39 -11.50 -16.76 -9.67
N SER A 40 -10.20 -16.59 -9.92
CA SER A 40 -9.28 -15.92 -9.00
C SER A 40 -9.60 -14.43 -8.82
N VAL A 41 -10.15 -13.76 -9.82
CA VAL A 41 -10.52 -12.33 -9.70
C VAL A 41 -11.80 -12.14 -8.89
N PHE A 42 -12.78 -13.04 -9.03
CA PHE A 42 -14.05 -12.94 -8.30
C PHE A 42 -13.99 -13.58 -6.90
N ASN A 43 -12.96 -14.40 -6.61
CA ASN A 43 -12.77 -15.10 -5.33
C ASN A 43 -14.06 -15.73 -4.78
N GLU A 44 -14.71 -16.55 -5.63
CA GLU A 44 -15.91 -17.33 -5.30
C GLU A 44 -15.61 -18.26 -4.09
N GLY A 45 -15.91 -17.79 -2.88
CA GLY A 45 -15.52 -18.43 -1.62
C GLY A 45 -15.30 -17.45 -0.48
N LEU A 46 -15.01 -16.19 -0.79
CA LEU A 46 -15.02 -15.09 0.18
C LEU A 46 -16.47 -14.61 0.44
N SER A 47 -16.69 -13.88 1.54
CA SER A 47 -17.95 -13.15 1.75
C SER A 47 -18.20 -12.14 0.63
N VAL A 48 -19.45 -11.71 0.43
CA VAL A 48 -19.77 -10.71 -0.59
C VAL A 48 -19.00 -9.39 -0.39
N VAL A 49 -18.74 -9.00 0.86
CA VAL A 49 -17.98 -7.79 1.20
C VAL A 49 -16.52 -7.95 0.78
N ALA A 50 -15.90 -9.09 1.10
CA ALA A 50 -14.52 -9.38 0.74
C ALA A 50 -14.35 -9.58 -0.78
N GLN A 51 -15.34 -10.14 -1.48
CA GLN A 51 -15.33 -10.18 -2.96
C GLN A 51 -15.31 -8.77 -3.56
N TRP A 52 -16.13 -7.85 -3.05
CA TRP A 52 -16.13 -6.46 -3.50
C TRP A 52 -14.86 -5.71 -3.13
N ASN A 53 -14.30 -5.98 -1.95
CA ASN A 53 -13.00 -5.45 -1.56
C ASN A 53 -11.91 -5.89 -2.54
N GLU A 54 -11.82 -7.19 -2.85
CA GLU A 54 -10.86 -7.71 -3.83
C GLU A 54 -11.02 -7.05 -5.21
N LEU A 55 -12.25 -6.87 -5.69
CA LEU A 55 -12.48 -6.17 -6.96
C LEU A 55 -11.98 -4.72 -6.91
N GLY A 56 -12.10 -4.05 -5.77
CA GLY A 56 -11.44 -2.77 -5.52
C GLY A 56 -9.91 -2.87 -5.60
N LEU A 57 -9.30 -3.88 -4.97
CA LEU A 57 -7.86 -4.13 -5.06
C LEU A 57 -7.42 -4.43 -6.51
N ALA A 58 -8.22 -5.15 -7.29
CA ALA A 58 -7.97 -5.39 -8.70
C ALA A 58 -7.97 -4.09 -9.53
N GLY A 59 -8.91 -3.18 -9.27
CA GLY A 59 -8.91 -1.84 -9.86
C GLY A 59 -7.67 -1.02 -9.48
N ILE A 60 -7.21 -1.13 -8.22
CA ILE A 60 -5.98 -0.47 -7.73
C ILE A 60 -4.74 -1.01 -8.44
N ARG A 61 -4.60 -2.34 -8.56
CA ARG A 61 -3.46 -2.99 -9.24
C ARG A 61 -3.33 -2.51 -10.70
N GLU A 62 -4.45 -2.42 -11.42
CA GLU A 62 -4.46 -2.01 -12.83
C GLU A 62 -4.30 -0.50 -13.05
N SER A 63 -4.65 0.33 -12.07
CA SER A 63 -4.51 1.80 -12.16
C SER A 63 -3.15 2.33 -11.70
N GLY A 64 -2.26 1.46 -11.23
CA GLY A 64 -0.94 1.81 -10.70
C GLY A 64 -1.06 2.32 -9.27
N ALA A 65 -0.89 1.41 -8.31
CA ALA A 65 -1.10 1.69 -6.89
C ALA A 65 -0.23 2.85 -6.39
N ARG A 66 -0.88 3.78 -5.69
CA ARG A 66 -0.26 4.94 -5.02
C ARG A 66 -0.71 4.86 -3.56
N PRO A 67 0.17 4.54 -2.59
CA PRO A 67 -0.25 4.15 -1.24
C PRO A 67 -1.28 5.10 -0.60
N THR A 68 -1.04 6.41 -0.69
CA THR A 68 -1.95 7.45 -0.23
C THR A 68 -3.32 7.38 -0.90
N VAL A 69 -3.35 7.41 -2.24
CA VAL A 69 -4.59 7.31 -3.02
C VAL A 69 -5.34 6.01 -2.72
N THR A 70 -4.63 4.88 -2.65
CA THR A 70 -5.16 3.56 -2.32
C THR A 70 -5.94 3.60 -1.01
N THR A 71 -5.39 4.22 0.06
CA THR A 71 -6.09 4.29 1.36
C THR A 71 -7.44 5.02 1.26
N ARG A 72 -7.50 6.11 0.49
CA ARG A 72 -8.73 6.87 0.27
C ARG A 72 -9.76 6.06 -0.52
N GLN A 73 -9.32 5.39 -1.58
CA GLN A 73 -10.19 4.57 -2.43
C GLN A 73 -10.82 3.43 -1.63
N LEU A 74 -10.01 2.72 -0.83
CA LEU A 74 -10.47 1.65 0.03
C LEU A 74 -11.41 2.13 1.14
N PHE A 75 -11.17 3.33 1.70
CA PHE A 75 -12.05 3.89 2.71
C PHE A 75 -13.40 4.35 2.15
N ILE A 76 -13.44 4.96 0.96
CA ILE A 76 -14.73 5.30 0.30
C ILE A 76 -15.52 4.03 0.01
N LEU A 77 -14.86 2.99 -0.49
CA LEU A 77 -15.48 1.69 -0.73
C LEU A 77 -16.06 1.08 0.55
N SER A 78 -15.27 0.95 1.63
CA SER A 78 -15.76 0.31 2.84
C SER A 78 -16.77 1.15 3.61
N SER A 79 -16.64 2.48 3.62
CA SER A 79 -17.64 3.36 4.25
C SER A 79 -18.97 3.36 3.50
N ALA A 80 -18.97 3.29 2.16
CA ALA A 80 -20.21 3.12 1.39
C ALA A 80 -20.91 1.79 1.69
N MET A 81 -20.15 0.69 1.77
CA MET A 81 -20.69 -0.62 2.16
C MET A 81 -21.23 -0.62 3.60
N TYR A 82 -20.50 0.00 4.53
CA TYR A 82 -20.93 0.17 5.92
C TYR A 82 -22.23 0.96 6.01
N ASP A 83 -22.32 2.11 5.33
CA ASP A 83 -23.52 2.94 5.32
C ASP A 83 -24.74 2.20 4.75
N ALA A 84 -24.54 1.44 3.66
CA ALA A 84 -25.58 0.62 3.08
C ALA A 84 -26.11 -0.44 4.06
N TRP A 85 -25.21 -1.12 4.79
CA TRP A 85 -25.59 -2.07 5.84
C TRP A 85 -26.25 -1.38 7.04
N SER A 86 -25.77 -0.20 7.46
CA SER A 86 -26.29 0.52 8.64
C SER A 86 -27.77 0.92 8.53
N ALA A 87 -28.31 0.96 7.30
CA ALA A 87 -29.73 1.17 7.05
C ALA A 87 -30.61 0.00 7.57
N PHE A 88 -30.04 -1.20 7.65
CA PHE A 88 -30.70 -2.43 8.12
C PHE A 88 -30.53 -2.64 9.63
N ASP A 89 -29.62 -1.91 10.26
CA ASP A 89 -29.36 -2.02 11.69
C ASP A 89 -30.09 -0.90 12.47
N SER A 90 -30.68 -1.29 13.61
CA SER A 90 -31.49 -0.39 14.44
C SER A 90 -30.66 0.52 15.36
N VAL A 91 -29.39 0.22 15.54
CA VAL A 91 -28.46 0.89 16.46
C VAL A 91 -27.43 1.70 15.68
N ALA A 92 -26.87 1.15 14.61
CA ALA A 92 -25.80 1.74 13.84
C ALA A 92 -26.18 3.12 13.28
N ILE A 93 -25.19 4.01 13.30
CA ILE A 93 -25.25 5.35 12.71
C ILE A 93 -24.43 5.31 11.41
N PRO A 94 -24.97 5.78 10.26
CA PRO A 94 -24.17 5.88 9.05
C PRO A 94 -23.04 6.91 9.20
N TYR A 95 -21.92 6.66 8.55
CA TYR A 95 -20.79 7.58 8.44
C TYR A 95 -21.13 8.79 7.58
N ALA A 96 -21.75 8.61 6.41
CA ALA A 96 -22.02 9.66 5.43
C ALA A 96 -23.50 9.78 5.05
N ALA A 97 -24.22 8.67 4.94
CA ALA A 97 -25.62 8.63 4.54
C ALA A 97 -26.54 9.36 5.53
N ASP A 98 -27.73 9.74 5.05
CA ASP A 98 -28.77 10.31 5.90
C ASP A 98 -29.16 9.30 7.00
N PRO A 99 -29.10 9.65 8.30
CA PRO A 99 -29.55 8.77 9.38
C PRO A 99 -31.01 8.30 9.28
N LEU A 100 -31.83 8.97 8.46
CA LEU A 100 -33.21 8.57 8.15
C LEU A 100 -33.29 7.50 7.03
N LEU A 101 -32.19 7.21 6.34
CA LEU A 101 -32.11 6.09 5.41
C LEU A 101 -32.19 4.78 6.20
N LYS A 102 -33.37 4.16 6.18
CA LYS A 102 -33.65 2.91 6.89
C LYS A 102 -34.33 1.92 5.96
N ALA A 103 -33.92 0.67 6.06
CA ALA A 103 -34.49 -0.45 5.33
C ALA A 103 -35.78 -0.96 6.00
N ASP A 104 -36.46 -1.89 5.33
CA ASP A 104 -37.56 -2.65 5.92
C ASP A 104 -37.07 -3.44 7.16
N PRO A 105 -37.71 -3.31 8.34
CA PRO A 105 -37.39 -4.11 9.51
C PRO A 105 -37.47 -5.63 9.30
N ALA A 106 -38.16 -6.10 8.25
CA ALA A 106 -38.23 -7.51 7.87
C ALA A 106 -37.13 -7.96 6.88
N ALA A 107 -36.22 -7.06 6.50
CA ALA A 107 -35.14 -7.36 5.57
C ALA A 107 -34.17 -8.41 6.11
N THR A 108 -33.66 -9.24 5.19
CA THR A 108 -32.77 -10.37 5.50
C THR A 108 -31.31 -10.01 5.28
N GLU A 109 -30.38 -10.87 5.70
CA GLU A 109 -28.96 -10.75 5.35
C GLU A 109 -28.74 -10.78 3.82
N ALA A 110 -29.57 -11.51 3.06
CA ALA A 110 -29.52 -11.47 1.60
C ALA A 110 -29.90 -10.09 1.03
N ASP A 111 -30.78 -9.35 1.71
CA ASP A 111 -31.09 -7.97 1.34
C ASP A 111 -29.94 -7.03 1.70
N GLN A 112 -29.29 -7.23 2.84
CA GLN A 112 -28.06 -6.51 3.19
C GLN A 112 -26.98 -6.71 2.12
N ALA A 113 -26.75 -7.95 1.69
CA ALA A 113 -25.79 -8.29 0.63
C ALA A 113 -26.09 -7.57 -0.70
N ARG A 114 -27.36 -7.43 -1.08
CA ARG A 114 -27.78 -6.68 -2.27
C ARG A 114 -27.48 -5.18 -2.14
N ALA A 115 -27.78 -4.58 -0.99
CA ALA A 115 -27.50 -3.17 -0.73
C ALA A 115 -26.00 -2.87 -0.70
N VAL A 116 -25.24 -3.68 0.04
CA VAL A 116 -23.78 -3.59 0.10
C VAL A 116 -23.16 -3.73 -1.29
N SER A 117 -23.63 -4.69 -2.10
CA SER A 117 -23.13 -4.90 -3.46
C SER A 117 -23.41 -3.72 -4.37
N GLN A 118 -24.59 -3.10 -4.25
CA GLN A 118 -24.87 -1.86 -4.96
C GLN A 118 -23.94 -0.74 -4.55
N ALA A 119 -23.74 -0.55 -3.24
CA ALA A 119 -22.86 0.51 -2.76
C ALA A 119 -21.43 0.35 -3.30
N ALA A 120 -20.89 -0.87 -3.22
CA ALA A 120 -19.59 -1.20 -3.77
C ALA A 120 -19.53 -0.96 -5.29
N TYR A 121 -20.50 -1.48 -6.05
CA TYR A 121 -20.55 -1.31 -7.50
C TYR A 121 -20.50 0.16 -7.91
N GLN A 122 -21.33 1.02 -7.31
CA GLN A 122 -21.40 2.44 -7.65
C GLN A 122 -20.08 3.18 -7.34
N VAL A 123 -19.44 2.87 -6.21
CA VAL A 123 -18.12 3.43 -5.88
C VAL A 123 -17.06 2.97 -6.89
N LEU A 124 -17.01 1.68 -7.19
CA LEU A 124 -15.94 1.11 -8.01
C LEU A 124 -16.00 1.54 -9.48
N ILE A 125 -17.19 1.64 -10.07
CA ILE A 125 -17.32 2.17 -11.44
C ILE A 125 -16.91 3.65 -11.54
N LYS A 126 -16.98 4.39 -10.42
CA LYS A 126 -16.60 5.80 -10.35
C LYS A 126 -15.10 5.98 -10.12
N GLU A 127 -14.51 5.19 -9.23
CA GLU A 127 -13.08 5.22 -8.92
C GLU A 127 -12.22 4.57 -10.01
N PHE A 128 -12.74 3.53 -10.68
CA PHE A 128 -12.00 2.77 -11.71
C PHE A 128 -12.76 2.61 -13.04
N PRO A 129 -13.21 3.71 -13.67
CA PRO A 129 -14.02 3.66 -14.89
C PRO A 129 -13.29 3.03 -16.07
N ALA A 130 -11.97 3.22 -16.16
CA ALA A 130 -11.15 2.63 -17.23
C ALA A 130 -10.98 1.11 -17.07
N TYR A 131 -10.88 0.63 -15.82
CA TYR A 131 -10.82 -0.80 -15.52
C TYR A 131 -12.16 -1.48 -15.82
N GLU A 132 -13.27 -0.88 -15.40
CA GLU A 132 -14.59 -1.42 -15.71
C GLU A 132 -14.86 -1.40 -17.23
N ALA A 133 -14.48 -0.33 -17.93
CA ALA A 133 -14.66 -0.25 -19.38
C ALA A 133 -13.85 -1.32 -20.15
N SER A 134 -12.70 -1.75 -19.63
CA SER A 134 -11.84 -2.74 -20.28
C SER A 134 -12.17 -4.19 -19.90
N THR A 135 -12.64 -4.43 -18.68
CA THR A 135 -12.83 -5.78 -18.13
C THR A 135 -14.30 -6.15 -17.91
N GLY A 136 -15.16 -5.18 -17.59
CA GLY A 136 -16.54 -5.40 -17.17
C GLY A 136 -16.68 -6.17 -15.85
N HIS A 137 -15.60 -6.31 -15.06
CA HIS A 137 -15.59 -7.18 -13.88
C HIS A 137 -16.58 -6.76 -12.79
N PHE A 138 -16.83 -5.46 -12.58
CA PHE A 138 -17.78 -5.03 -11.56
C PHE A 138 -19.22 -5.36 -11.97
N SER A 139 -19.59 -5.08 -13.23
CA SER A 139 -20.91 -5.44 -13.77
C SER A 139 -21.09 -6.96 -13.86
N GLU A 140 -20.03 -7.69 -14.18
CA GLU A 140 -20.02 -9.15 -14.19
C GLU A 140 -20.22 -9.73 -12.79
N ASN A 141 -19.61 -9.15 -11.75
CA ASN A 141 -19.81 -9.60 -10.38
C ASN A 141 -21.28 -9.44 -9.93
N MET A 142 -21.89 -8.30 -10.23
CA MET A 142 -23.33 -8.09 -10.02
C MET A 142 -24.18 -9.18 -10.71
N ARG A 143 -23.84 -9.51 -11.95
CA ARG A 143 -24.53 -10.57 -12.72
C ARG A 143 -24.34 -11.96 -12.11
N ARG A 144 -23.13 -12.29 -11.64
CA ARG A 144 -22.82 -13.57 -10.98
C ARG A 144 -23.57 -13.74 -9.67
N LEU A 145 -23.67 -12.68 -8.88
CA LEU A 145 -24.45 -12.63 -7.65
C LEU A 145 -25.97 -12.65 -7.91
N GLY A 146 -26.40 -12.39 -9.15
CA GLY A 146 -27.81 -12.34 -9.52
C GLY A 146 -28.52 -11.06 -9.07
N TYR A 147 -27.76 -9.98 -8.82
CA TYR A 147 -28.28 -8.73 -8.29
C TYR A 147 -28.54 -7.72 -9.43
N PRO A 148 -29.70 -7.04 -9.44
CA PRO A 148 -29.99 -6.02 -10.45
C PRO A 148 -29.11 -4.79 -10.22
N ILE A 149 -28.70 -4.12 -11.30
CA ILE A 149 -28.01 -2.82 -11.26
C ILE A 149 -29.04 -1.70 -11.35
N VAL A 150 -29.07 -0.81 -10.35
CA VAL A 150 -29.91 0.39 -10.37
C VAL A 150 -29.08 1.63 -10.69
N THR A 151 -29.71 2.62 -11.32
CA THR A 151 -29.05 3.88 -11.73
C THR A 151 -29.63 5.11 -11.02
N ALA A 152 -30.54 4.90 -10.07
CA ALA A 152 -31.15 5.93 -9.26
C ALA A 152 -31.45 5.38 -7.86
N GLY A 153 -31.38 6.27 -6.86
CA GLY A 153 -31.66 5.93 -5.47
C GLY A 153 -33.15 5.74 -5.20
N ALA A 154 -33.46 4.77 -4.36
CA ALA A 154 -34.80 4.49 -3.85
C ALA A 154 -34.69 4.00 -2.41
N THR A 155 -35.52 4.51 -1.50
CA THR A 155 -35.40 4.20 -0.07
C THR A 155 -36.11 2.91 0.35
N ASP A 156 -36.87 2.31 -0.56
CA ASP A 156 -37.75 1.15 -0.32
C ASP A 156 -37.21 -0.16 -0.92
N THR A 157 -36.02 -0.12 -1.54
CA THR A 157 -35.35 -1.31 -2.08
C THR A 157 -33.92 -1.40 -1.56
N PRO A 158 -33.38 -2.62 -1.32
CA PRO A 158 -32.00 -2.78 -0.91
C PRO A 158 -31.01 -2.13 -1.91
N GLU A 159 -31.28 -2.29 -3.20
CA GLU A 159 -30.41 -1.72 -4.23
C GLU A 159 -30.41 -0.19 -4.22
N GLY A 160 -31.59 0.42 -4.06
CA GLY A 160 -31.71 1.86 -3.97
C GLY A 160 -31.05 2.44 -2.72
N ILE A 161 -31.09 1.71 -1.59
CA ILE A 161 -30.36 2.05 -0.36
C ILE A 161 -28.85 2.03 -0.62
N GLY A 162 -28.35 0.96 -1.26
CA GLY A 162 -26.94 0.85 -1.64
C GLY A 162 -26.46 1.99 -2.53
N PHE A 163 -27.27 2.37 -3.52
CA PHE A 163 -27.00 3.52 -4.39
C PHE A 163 -26.89 4.82 -3.58
N LEU A 164 -27.84 5.10 -2.68
CA LEU A 164 -27.84 6.31 -1.86
C LEU A 164 -26.65 6.37 -0.89
N ALA A 165 -26.27 5.23 -0.31
CA ALA A 165 -25.10 5.13 0.56
C ALA A 165 -23.79 5.45 -0.19
N ALA A 166 -23.62 4.91 -1.40
CA ALA A 166 -22.45 5.21 -2.24
C ALA A 166 -22.36 6.70 -2.61
N GLU A 167 -23.47 7.30 -3.04
CA GLU A 167 -23.51 8.73 -3.37
C GLU A 167 -23.12 9.59 -2.15
N ALA A 168 -23.64 9.25 -0.97
CA ALA A 168 -23.30 9.97 0.27
C ALA A 168 -21.83 9.84 0.65
N ALA A 169 -21.27 8.62 0.61
CA ALA A 169 -19.85 8.37 0.93
C ALA A 169 -18.90 9.13 -0.03
N MET A 170 -19.17 9.07 -1.34
CA MET A 170 -18.41 9.82 -2.34
C MET A 170 -18.55 11.32 -2.18
N ALA A 171 -19.77 11.83 -1.92
CA ALA A 171 -20.02 13.25 -1.70
C ALA A 171 -19.29 13.77 -0.45
N LYS A 172 -19.31 13.02 0.65
CA LYS A 172 -18.60 13.38 1.89
C LYS A 172 -17.09 13.52 1.67
N ARG A 173 -16.52 12.77 0.73
CA ARG A 173 -15.09 12.78 0.41
C ARG A 173 -14.73 13.57 -0.86
N ALA A 174 -15.69 14.25 -1.49
CA ALA A 174 -15.46 14.95 -2.76
C ALA A 174 -14.47 16.13 -2.65
N ASN A 175 -14.45 16.81 -1.49
CA ASN A 175 -13.61 17.97 -1.20
C ASN A 175 -12.74 17.74 0.04
N ASP A 176 -12.29 16.50 0.25
CA ASP A 176 -11.53 16.09 1.44
C ASP A 176 -10.05 16.51 1.42
N GLY A 177 -9.65 17.43 0.54
CA GLY A 177 -8.25 17.85 0.38
C GLY A 177 -7.40 16.93 -0.49
N SER A 178 -7.89 15.77 -0.95
CA SER A 178 -7.10 14.83 -1.77
C SER A 178 -6.82 15.31 -3.20
N ASN A 179 -7.60 16.27 -3.69
CA ASN A 179 -7.60 16.72 -5.08
C ASN A 179 -7.89 15.59 -6.11
N ALA A 180 -8.78 14.66 -5.75
CA ALA A 180 -9.14 13.51 -6.59
C ALA A 180 -9.59 13.90 -8.02
N ALA A 181 -10.31 15.02 -8.17
CA ALA A 181 -10.80 15.48 -9.47
C ALA A 181 -9.68 15.87 -10.46
N ALA A 182 -8.48 16.15 -9.97
CA ALA A 182 -7.29 16.46 -10.79
C ALA A 182 -6.23 15.36 -10.67
N ASP A 183 -6.66 14.10 -10.54
CA ASP A 183 -5.80 12.92 -10.38
C ASP A 183 -4.76 13.07 -9.26
N TYR A 184 -5.21 13.64 -8.14
CA TYR A 184 -4.40 13.78 -6.93
C TYR A 184 -3.12 14.60 -7.15
N ALA A 185 -3.12 15.51 -8.12
CA ALA A 185 -2.03 16.45 -8.34
C ALA A 185 -1.78 17.27 -7.05
N ASP A 186 -0.51 17.61 -6.80
CA ASP A 186 -0.12 18.42 -5.65
C ASP A 186 -0.88 19.76 -5.64
N THR A 187 -1.28 20.21 -4.46
CA THR A 187 -2.03 21.47 -4.27
C THR A 187 -1.44 22.28 -3.13
N PRO A 188 -1.58 23.62 -3.16
CA PRO A 188 -1.16 24.45 -2.05
C PRO A 188 -1.84 24.07 -0.74
N VAL A 189 -1.05 23.72 0.28
CA VAL A 189 -1.53 23.45 1.64
C VAL A 189 -1.03 24.54 2.59
N ALA A 190 -1.95 25.18 3.30
CA ALA A 190 -1.61 26.13 4.35
C ALA A 190 -0.97 25.40 5.54
N GLY A 191 0.05 25.99 6.15
CA GLY A 191 0.75 25.41 7.31
C GLY A 191 2.08 24.74 6.97
N TYR A 192 2.30 24.30 5.72
CA TYR A 192 3.62 23.87 5.27
C TYR A 192 4.51 25.07 4.90
N ALA A 193 5.82 24.91 5.15
CA ALA A 193 6.82 25.96 4.89
C ALA A 193 6.82 26.43 3.42
N THR A 194 6.58 25.50 2.49
CA THR A 194 6.25 25.81 1.09
C THR A 194 4.85 25.28 0.79
N PRO A 195 3.87 26.12 0.37
CA PRO A 195 2.51 25.65 0.16
C PRO A 195 2.41 24.50 -0.86
N THR A 196 3.18 24.58 -1.94
CA THR A 196 3.37 23.49 -2.92
C THR A 196 4.77 22.92 -2.75
N TYR A 197 4.93 21.60 -2.82
CA TYR A 197 6.23 20.98 -2.57
C TYR A 197 7.22 21.30 -3.69
N VAL A 198 8.46 21.60 -3.29
CA VAL A 198 9.61 21.76 -4.18
C VAL A 198 10.75 20.97 -3.57
N ALA A 199 11.28 20.01 -4.31
CA ALA A 199 12.43 19.22 -3.86
C ALA A 199 13.64 20.14 -3.67
N ARG A 200 14.32 20.00 -2.52
CA ARG A 200 15.54 20.76 -2.21
C ARG A 200 16.77 20.20 -2.92
N ASN A 201 16.87 18.88 -3.02
CA ASN A 201 17.93 18.21 -3.77
C ASN A 201 17.43 17.79 -5.16
N SER A 202 18.28 17.97 -6.17
CA SER A 202 18.01 17.59 -7.55
C SER A 202 18.35 16.12 -7.83
N ALA A 203 17.58 15.51 -8.74
CA ALA A 203 17.91 14.22 -9.35
C ALA A 203 19.05 14.33 -10.37
N ASP A 204 19.31 15.54 -10.86
CA ASP A 204 20.40 15.83 -11.77
C ASP A 204 21.71 15.99 -10.99
N PRO A 205 22.70 15.10 -11.15
CA PRO A 205 23.95 15.16 -10.39
C PRO A 205 24.79 16.40 -10.72
N ASP A 206 24.57 17.03 -11.87
CA ASP A 206 25.30 18.22 -12.33
C ASP A 206 24.67 19.54 -11.86
N ALA A 207 23.49 19.50 -11.23
CA ALA A 207 22.84 20.69 -10.68
C ALA A 207 23.58 21.21 -9.44
N VAL A 208 23.42 22.52 -9.15
CA VAL A 208 24.03 23.14 -7.94
C VAL A 208 23.56 22.50 -6.65
N ASN A 209 22.36 21.92 -6.63
CA ASN A 209 21.77 21.14 -5.54
C ASN A 209 21.69 19.63 -5.87
N GLY A 210 22.46 19.14 -6.84
CA GLY A 210 22.67 17.71 -7.09
C GLY A 210 23.73 17.13 -6.14
N PHE A 211 23.91 15.81 -6.11
CA PHE A 211 24.78 15.10 -5.13
C PHE A 211 26.22 15.66 -4.96
N ASN A 212 26.77 16.29 -6.00
CA ASN A 212 28.11 16.91 -5.99
C ASN A 212 28.08 18.44 -5.99
N GLY A 213 26.90 19.05 -5.96
CA GLY A 213 26.68 20.48 -6.01
C GLY A 213 26.94 21.19 -4.68
N ALA A 214 27.19 22.49 -4.75
CA ALA A 214 27.50 23.32 -3.58
C ALA A 214 26.31 23.55 -2.64
N ASP A 215 25.08 23.46 -3.16
CA ASP A 215 23.82 23.68 -2.44
C ASP A 215 23.16 22.35 -2.02
N TYR A 216 23.85 21.22 -2.16
CA TYR A 216 23.34 19.91 -1.77
C TYR A 216 23.24 19.78 -0.25
N ASP A 217 22.10 19.31 0.24
CA ASP A 217 21.86 19.08 1.66
C ASP A 217 21.62 17.59 1.93
N VAL A 218 22.56 16.91 2.58
CA VAL A 218 22.45 15.46 2.88
C VAL A 218 21.31 15.13 3.84
N ASN A 219 20.80 16.10 4.61
CA ASN A 219 19.72 15.84 5.57
C ASN A 219 18.34 15.73 4.91
N VAL A 220 18.22 16.10 3.62
CA VAL A 220 16.94 16.26 2.95
C VAL A 220 16.74 15.29 1.79
N TRP A 221 15.49 15.00 1.46
CA TRP A 221 15.15 14.04 0.42
C TRP A 221 15.72 14.47 -0.94
N GLN A 222 16.32 13.50 -1.62
CA GLN A 222 16.78 13.63 -2.99
C GLN A 222 15.87 12.82 -3.91
N ALA A 223 15.27 13.49 -4.89
CA ALA A 223 14.62 12.81 -6.00
C ALA A 223 15.67 11.98 -6.77
N LEU A 224 15.38 10.73 -7.07
CA LEU A 224 16.31 9.86 -7.82
C LEU A 224 15.97 9.79 -9.31
N ARG A 225 16.97 9.49 -10.14
CA ARG A 225 16.77 8.98 -11.51
C ARG A 225 16.59 7.47 -11.45
N VAL A 226 15.38 7.00 -11.73
CA VAL A 226 15.00 5.58 -11.70
C VAL A 226 15.10 4.99 -13.10
N PRO A 227 15.90 3.93 -13.34
CA PRO A 227 15.96 3.25 -14.62
C PRO A 227 14.59 2.82 -15.16
N THR A 228 14.32 3.05 -16.44
CA THR A 228 13.10 2.58 -17.13
C THR A 228 13.22 1.14 -17.62
N GLY A 229 14.46 0.62 -17.71
CA GLY A 229 14.77 -0.66 -18.37
C GLY A 229 14.94 -0.58 -19.89
N VAL A 230 14.80 0.62 -20.49
CA VAL A 230 15.07 0.86 -21.92
C VAL A 230 16.55 0.65 -22.24
N VAL A 231 17.44 1.14 -21.38
CA VAL A 231 18.88 0.92 -21.47
C VAL A 231 19.29 -0.11 -20.42
N LYS A 232 20.14 -1.05 -20.84
CA LYS A 232 20.65 -2.13 -20.00
C LYS A 232 22.17 -2.25 -20.13
N ASP A 233 22.82 -2.69 -19.06
CA ASP A 233 24.24 -3.03 -19.09
C ASP A 233 24.52 -4.34 -19.86
N ALA A 234 25.79 -4.74 -19.95
CA ALA A 234 26.22 -5.95 -20.65
C ALA A 234 25.60 -7.26 -20.08
N ASN A 235 25.09 -7.21 -18.85
CA ASN A 235 24.47 -8.35 -18.17
C ASN A 235 22.93 -8.27 -18.20
N GLY A 236 22.37 -7.27 -18.89
CA GLY A 236 20.93 -7.08 -19.02
C GLY A 236 20.26 -6.31 -17.87
N TYR A 237 21.03 -5.71 -16.95
CA TYR A 237 20.49 -4.92 -15.86
C TYR A 237 20.10 -3.51 -16.31
N PRO A 238 18.90 -3.03 -15.97
CA PRO A 238 18.48 -1.64 -16.20
C PRO A 238 19.46 -0.63 -15.62
N ILE A 239 19.86 0.36 -16.41
CA ILE A 239 20.78 1.43 -15.98
C ILE A 239 20.27 2.82 -16.35
N VAL A 240 20.75 3.83 -15.62
CA VAL A 240 20.61 5.25 -15.95
C VAL A 240 21.75 5.65 -16.90
N ASP A 241 21.40 6.10 -18.09
CA ASP A 241 22.31 6.74 -19.03
C ASP A 241 21.93 8.22 -19.15
N ALA A 242 22.76 9.10 -18.57
CA ALA A 242 22.51 10.55 -18.56
C ALA A 242 22.42 11.16 -19.98
N SER A 243 23.01 10.51 -20.99
CA SER A 243 22.93 10.96 -22.38
C SER A 243 21.63 10.53 -23.08
N ASN A 244 20.88 9.61 -22.48
CA ASN A 244 19.63 9.09 -23.00
C ASN A 244 18.48 9.29 -21.98
N PRO A 245 17.69 10.36 -22.12
CA PRO A 245 16.55 10.65 -21.23
C PRO A 245 15.51 9.52 -21.14
N ASP A 246 15.39 8.66 -22.16
CA ASP A 246 14.45 7.52 -22.13
C ASP A 246 14.92 6.40 -21.19
N SER A 247 16.18 6.44 -20.74
CA SER A 247 16.76 5.44 -19.84
C SER A 247 16.29 5.58 -18.38
N PHE A 248 15.76 6.74 -17.98
CA PHE A 248 15.33 6.99 -16.60
C PHE A 248 14.08 7.85 -16.48
N LYS A 249 13.43 7.79 -15.32
CA LYS A 249 12.42 8.76 -14.87
C LYS A 249 12.93 9.44 -13.61
N GLU A 250 12.73 10.75 -13.52
CA GLU A 250 13.00 11.49 -12.30
C GLU A 250 11.82 11.35 -11.34
N GLN A 251 12.13 11.05 -10.08
CA GLN A 251 11.12 10.97 -9.03
C GLN A 251 10.53 12.34 -8.75
N LYS A 252 9.25 12.34 -8.38
CA LYS A 252 8.55 13.48 -7.80
C LYS A 252 7.88 12.99 -6.53
N PHE A 253 7.86 13.83 -5.50
CA PHE A 253 7.19 13.47 -4.25
C PHE A 253 5.72 13.14 -4.56
N LEU A 254 5.36 11.86 -4.40
CA LEU A 254 4.01 11.39 -4.60
C LEU A 254 3.06 12.04 -3.58
N THR A 255 2.01 12.71 -4.06
CA THR A 255 0.95 13.36 -3.27
C THR A 255 1.45 14.15 -2.04
N PRO A 256 2.29 15.20 -2.21
CA PRO A 256 2.92 15.91 -1.09
C PRO A 256 1.95 16.62 -0.15
N HIS A 257 0.76 16.94 -0.64
CA HIS A 257 -0.33 17.58 0.10
C HIS A 257 -1.10 16.64 1.03
N TRP A 258 -0.81 15.33 1.02
CA TRP A 258 -1.69 14.33 1.63
C TRP A 258 -1.90 14.46 3.13
N GLY A 259 -0.96 15.08 3.86
CA GLY A 259 -1.11 15.37 5.28
C GLY A 259 -2.27 16.33 5.62
N ALA A 260 -2.82 17.04 4.62
CA ALA A 260 -3.98 17.90 4.76
C ALA A 260 -5.31 17.26 4.29
N VAL A 261 -5.28 15.98 3.90
CA VAL A 261 -6.52 15.25 3.62
C VAL A 261 -7.35 15.12 4.90
N THR A 262 -8.67 15.24 4.80
CA THR A 262 -9.59 15.11 5.93
C THR A 262 -9.45 13.71 6.54
N PRO A 263 -9.05 13.58 7.82
CA PRO A 263 -8.94 12.28 8.46
C PRO A 263 -10.30 11.65 8.77
N PHE A 264 -10.29 10.37 9.14
CA PHE A 264 -11.44 9.65 9.67
C PHE A 264 -11.57 9.82 11.18
N ALA A 265 -10.53 9.44 11.94
CA ALA A 265 -10.54 9.43 13.41
C ALA A 265 -9.60 10.46 14.03
N MET A 266 -8.52 10.82 13.34
CA MET A 266 -7.67 11.94 13.75
C MET A 266 -8.34 13.30 13.51
N SER A 267 -7.86 14.31 14.21
CA SER A 267 -8.25 15.72 14.09
C SER A 267 -7.47 16.45 13.00
N SER A 268 -6.23 16.06 12.76
CA SER A 268 -5.35 16.60 11.72
C SER A 268 -4.23 15.60 11.41
N GLY A 269 -3.54 15.79 10.28
CA GLY A 269 -2.40 14.92 9.93
C GLY A 269 -1.23 14.99 10.90
N ASP A 270 -1.16 16.03 11.73
CA ASP A 270 -0.08 16.23 12.68
C ASP A 270 -0.38 15.83 14.12
N GLU A 271 -1.57 15.31 14.39
CA GLU A 271 -2.00 14.91 15.74
C GLU A 271 -1.03 13.92 16.39
N VAL A 272 -0.53 12.96 15.60
CA VAL A 272 0.38 11.90 16.04
C VAL A 272 1.76 12.00 15.37
N ARG A 273 2.13 13.19 14.88
CA ARG A 273 3.45 13.41 14.27
C ARG A 273 4.53 13.10 15.31
N PRO A 274 5.51 12.22 15.02
CA PRO A 274 6.56 11.90 15.97
C PRO A 274 7.56 13.04 16.03
N VAL A 275 8.49 12.98 16.98
CA VAL A 275 9.64 13.90 17.05
C VAL A 275 10.44 13.88 15.74
N ALA A 276 11.20 14.95 15.47
CA ALA A 276 12.04 15.02 14.27
C ALA A 276 13.08 13.88 14.24
N PRO A 277 13.43 13.35 13.05
CA PRO A 277 14.52 12.40 12.90
C PRO A 277 15.88 13.04 13.22
N PRO A 278 16.96 12.26 13.44
CA PRO A 278 18.26 12.83 13.72
C PRO A 278 18.81 13.60 12.51
N ILE A 279 19.64 14.61 12.77
CA ILE A 279 20.22 15.50 11.75
C ILE A 279 21.75 15.42 11.78
N LEU A 280 22.38 15.20 10.61
CA LEU A 280 23.83 15.21 10.47
C LEU A 280 24.40 16.61 10.75
N GLY A 281 25.46 16.67 11.57
CA GLY A 281 26.13 17.92 11.94
C GLY A 281 25.50 18.69 13.09
N ASP A 282 24.36 18.24 13.63
CA ASP A 282 23.79 18.78 14.87
C ASP A 282 24.34 17.99 16.08
N PHE A 283 24.95 18.69 17.04
CA PHE A 283 25.57 18.09 18.22
C PHE A 283 24.73 18.21 19.49
N THR A 284 23.47 18.63 19.37
CA THR A 284 22.50 18.61 20.48
C THR A 284 22.02 17.20 20.77
N ASP A 285 21.56 16.97 22.01
CA ASP A 285 21.07 15.67 22.47
C ASP A 285 19.88 15.17 21.62
N TYR A 286 19.92 13.89 21.28
CA TYR A 286 18.90 13.16 20.54
C TYR A 286 18.64 11.82 21.22
N THR A 287 17.36 11.50 21.46
CA THR A 287 16.92 10.21 21.98
C THR A 287 16.20 9.42 20.90
N ASP A 288 16.81 8.31 20.48
CA ASP A 288 16.23 7.43 19.46
C ASP A 288 14.98 6.68 19.96
N ALA A 289 14.31 5.95 19.08
CA ALA A 289 13.11 5.20 19.42
C ALA A 289 13.38 3.97 20.33
N LEU A 290 14.65 3.59 20.54
CA LEU A 290 15.05 2.58 21.52
C LEU A 290 15.35 3.19 22.90
N GLY A 291 15.34 4.52 23.03
CA GLY A 291 15.65 5.23 24.26
C GLY A 291 17.14 5.53 24.47
N ASN A 292 17.99 5.30 23.48
CA ASN A 292 19.40 5.65 23.56
C ASN A 292 19.57 7.15 23.32
N THR A 293 20.28 7.82 24.21
CA THR A 293 20.58 9.25 24.08
C THR A 293 22.01 9.46 23.62
N THR A 294 22.18 10.10 22.47
CA THR A 294 23.46 10.53 21.87
C THR A 294 23.30 11.94 21.30
N THR A 295 24.17 12.40 20.41
CA THR A 295 23.88 13.62 19.64
C THR A 295 23.10 13.30 18.36
N ASN A 296 22.42 14.28 17.78
CA ASN A 296 21.78 14.16 16.46
C ASN A 296 22.75 13.61 15.39
N ASP A 297 23.98 14.14 15.31
CA ASP A 297 25.02 13.69 14.37
C ASP A 297 25.40 12.22 14.59
N ALA A 298 25.58 11.79 15.85
CA ALA A 298 25.92 10.42 16.17
C ALA A 298 24.76 9.47 15.83
N ALA A 299 23.54 9.82 16.20
CA ALA A 299 22.34 9.04 15.89
C ALA A 299 22.11 8.91 14.37
N PHE A 300 22.30 9.98 13.61
CA PHE A 300 22.22 9.94 12.14
C PHE A 300 23.22 8.93 11.58
N ARG A 301 24.51 9.06 11.94
CA ARG A 301 25.57 8.15 11.44
C ARG A 301 25.29 6.69 11.79
N THR A 302 24.96 6.42 13.06
CA THR A 302 24.69 5.07 13.54
C THR A 302 23.52 4.42 12.82
N GLN A 303 22.41 5.15 12.61
CA GLN A 303 21.23 4.56 11.98
C GLN A 303 21.42 4.31 10.47
N PHE A 304 22.17 5.15 9.75
CA PHE A 304 22.51 4.86 8.36
C PHE A 304 23.59 3.78 8.21
N GLU A 305 24.54 3.69 9.16
CA GLU A 305 25.52 2.60 9.24
C GLU A 305 24.85 1.24 9.49
N GLU A 306 23.80 1.19 10.32
CA GLU A 306 23.01 -0.01 10.56
C GLU A 306 22.40 -0.54 9.26
N VAL A 307 21.79 0.35 8.46
CA VAL A 307 21.22 -0.02 7.16
C VAL A 307 22.28 -0.58 6.21
N LEU A 308 23.44 0.08 6.13
CA LEU A 308 24.57 -0.41 5.33
C LEU A 308 25.05 -1.79 5.80
N THR A 309 25.19 -1.97 7.12
CA THR A 309 25.65 -3.23 7.73
C THR A 309 24.69 -4.38 7.47
N ILE A 310 23.38 -4.14 7.63
CA ILE A 310 22.33 -5.13 7.33
C ILE A 310 22.35 -5.50 5.86
N ASN A 311 22.44 -4.50 4.96
CA ASN A 311 22.56 -4.76 3.53
C ASN A 311 23.79 -5.62 3.19
N GLY A 312 24.94 -5.33 3.80
CA GLY A 312 26.18 -6.09 3.63
C GLY A 312 26.18 -7.50 4.26
N THR A 313 25.11 -7.90 4.95
CA THR A 313 25.01 -9.20 5.64
C THR A 313 23.66 -9.91 5.43
N LEU A 314 22.86 -9.50 4.43
CA LEU A 314 21.52 -10.04 4.15
C LEU A 314 21.45 -11.57 4.03
N THR A 315 20.55 -12.17 4.80
CA THR A 315 20.23 -13.60 4.69
C THR A 315 19.17 -13.88 3.63
N ASP A 316 19.04 -15.15 3.21
CA ASP A 316 17.95 -15.61 2.33
C ASP A 316 16.57 -15.25 2.90
N LYS A 317 16.39 -15.35 4.23
CA LYS A 317 15.14 -14.98 4.90
C LYS A 317 14.86 -13.49 4.81
N GLU A 318 15.86 -12.65 5.04
CA GLU A 318 15.70 -11.18 5.01
C GLU A 318 15.44 -10.68 3.58
N ARG A 319 16.09 -11.26 2.58
CA ARG A 319 15.80 -10.99 1.16
C ARG A 319 14.37 -11.41 0.79
N ALA A 320 13.94 -12.59 1.23
CA ALA A 320 12.57 -13.06 1.02
C ALA A 320 11.53 -12.17 1.69
N ALA A 321 11.77 -11.74 2.94
CA ALA A 321 10.88 -10.82 3.64
C ALA A 321 10.86 -9.43 2.98
N ALA A 322 12.01 -8.92 2.52
CA ALA A 322 12.11 -7.66 1.79
C ALA A 322 11.28 -7.68 0.49
N GLU A 323 11.28 -8.80 -0.23
CA GLU A 323 10.51 -8.97 -1.47
C GLU A 323 9.03 -9.20 -1.23
N PHE A 324 8.66 -10.04 -0.25
CA PHE A 324 7.26 -10.31 0.09
C PHE A 324 6.52 -9.02 0.48
N TRP A 325 7.15 -8.19 1.31
CA TRP A 325 6.59 -6.92 1.78
C TRP A 325 6.98 -5.71 0.90
N ALA A 326 7.55 -5.93 -0.29
CA ALA A 326 8.02 -4.84 -1.14
C ALA A 326 6.87 -3.97 -1.67
N ASP A 327 5.71 -4.59 -1.93
CA ASP A 327 4.48 -4.00 -2.46
C ASP A 327 4.73 -3.06 -3.65
N GLY A 328 5.15 -3.66 -4.78
CA GLY A 328 5.53 -2.99 -6.02
C GLY A 328 4.39 -2.33 -6.81
N PRO A 329 4.67 -1.69 -7.97
CA PRO A 329 3.73 -0.84 -8.71
C PRO A 329 2.59 -1.60 -9.41
N ARG A 330 2.60 -2.94 -9.36
CA ARG A 330 1.54 -3.83 -9.84
C ARG A 330 0.92 -4.66 -8.70
N THR A 331 1.16 -4.24 -7.47
CA THR A 331 0.48 -4.74 -6.26
C THR A 331 -0.59 -3.73 -5.86
N GLU A 332 -1.30 -4.02 -4.78
CA GLU A 332 -2.31 -3.15 -4.19
C GLU A 332 -1.71 -2.16 -3.16
N ALA A 333 -0.38 -2.00 -3.14
CA ALA A 333 0.38 -1.25 -2.15
C ALA A 333 0.15 -1.79 -0.71
N PRO A 334 0.91 -1.33 0.30
CA PRO A 334 0.78 -1.88 1.67
C PRO A 334 -0.65 -1.81 2.25
N PRO A 335 -1.43 -0.73 2.04
CA PRO A 335 -2.82 -0.71 2.52
C PRO A 335 -3.68 -1.82 1.91
N GLY A 336 -3.48 -2.13 0.63
CA GLY A 336 -4.20 -3.20 -0.04
C GLY A 336 -3.73 -4.59 0.37
N HIS A 337 -2.43 -4.77 0.61
CA HIS A 337 -1.89 -6.04 1.13
C HIS A 337 -2.55 -6.37 2.48
N TRP A 338 -2.69 -5.39 3.38
CA TRP A 338 -3.43 -5.61 4.64
C TRP A 338 -4.92 -5.91 4.45
N ASN A 339 -5.56 -5.46 3.37
CA ASN A 339 -6.91 -5.89 3.01
C ASN A 339 -6.93 -7.35 2.52
N GLN A 340 -5.94 -7.81 1.75
CA GLN A 340 -5.80 -9.23 1.39
C GLN A 340 -5.63 -10.12 2.62
N LEU A 341 -4.81 -9.69 3.59
CA LEU A 341 -4.68 -10.44 4.86
C LEU A 341 -6.02 -10.48 5.61
N ALA A 342 -6.80 -9.40 5.56
CA ALA A 342 -8.14 -9.33 6.15
C ALA A 342 -9.17 -10.23 5.43
N HIS A 343 -9.03 -10.51 4.14
CA HIS A 343 -9.84 -11.55 3.46
C HIS A 343 -9.64 -12.91 4.13
N GLY A 344 -8.40 -13.23 4.51
CA GLY A 344 -8.09 -14.44 5.25
C GLY A 344 -8.74 -14.48 6.63
N VAL A 345 -8.80 -13.34 7.34
CA VAL A 345 -9.50 -13.22 8.63
C VAL A 345 -11.01 -13.44 8.46
N SER A 346 -11.62 -12.82 7.46
CA SER A 346 -13.03 -13.03 7.09
C SER A 346 -13.34 -14.52 6.89
N GLY A 347 -12.51 -15.22 6.12
CA GLY A 347 -12.66 -16.66 5.88
C GLY A 347 -12.38 -17.53 7.11
N ARG A 348 -11.38 -17.18 7.93
CA ARG A 348 -11.05 -17.90 9.18
C ARG A 348 -12.23 -17.90 10.16
N ASP A 349 -12.85 -16.73 10.31
CA ASP A 349 -13.84 -16.47 11.34
C ASP A 349 -15.28 -16.61 10.82
N ASP A 350 -15.46 -17.06 9.56
CA ASP A 350 -16.74 -17.27 8.86
C ASP A 350 -17.67 -16.06 8.98
N HIS A 351 -17.14 -14.88 8.61
CA HIS A 351 -17.84 -13.62 8.80
C HIS A 351 -19.14 -13.50 7.98
N THR A 352 -20.18 -13.00 8.65
CA THR A 352 -21.40 -12.47 8.04
C THR A 352 -21.15 -11.16 7.29
N VAL A 353 -22.14 -10.70 6.52
CA VAL A 353 -22.11 -9.37 5.87
C VAL A 353 -21.83 -8.27 6.89
N GLU A 354 -22.51 -8.31 8.03
CA GLU A 354 -22.36 -7.35 9.12
C GLU A 354 -20.93 -7.28 9.65
N GLN A 355 -20.31 -8.43 9.92
CA GLN A 355 -18.97 -8.47 10.50
C GLN A 355 -17.94 -7.90 9.53
N ASP A 356 -18.02 -8.26 8.26
CA ASP A 356 -17.04 -7.76 7.29
C ASP A 356 -17.20 -6.28 6.98
N VAL A 357 -18.42 -5.74 6.86
CA VAL A 357 -18.56 -4.28 6.65
C VAL A 357 -17.99 -3.50 7.83
N LYS A 358 -18.13 -3.98 9.08
CA LYS A 358 -17.54 -3.35 10.26
C LYS A 358 -16.02 -3.46 10.26
N MET A 359 -15.48 -4.65 9.97
CA MET A 359 -14.03 -4.89 9.93
C MET A 359 -13.34 -4.00 8.89
N PHE A 360 -13.83 -4.00 7.64
CA PHE A 360 -13.23 -3.20 6.56
C PHE A 360 -13.46 -1.69 6.74
N PHE A 361 -14.54 -1.27 7.40
CA PHE A 361 -14.76 0.12 7.75
C PHE A 361 -13.70 0.64 8.74
N ALA A 362 -13.46 -0.10 9.83
CA ALA A 362 -12.43 0.25 10.79
C ALA A 362 -11.01 0.17 10.20
N LEU A 363 -10.71 -0.92 9.47
CA LEU A 363 -9.40 -1.16 8.88
C LEU A 363 -9.03 -0.04 7.89
N ASN A 364 -9.92 0.27 6.95
CA ASN A 364 -9.62 1.27 5.94
C ASN A 364 -9.68 2.71 6.49
N GLY A 365 -10.43 2.94 7.57
CA GLY A 365 -10.37 4.20 8.32
C GLY A 365 -8.98 4.40 8.95
N ALA A 366 -8.43 3.37 9.58
CA ALA A 366 -7.09 3.40 10.16
C ALA A 366 -5.99 3.55 9.10
N LEU A 367 -6.14 2.87 7.95
CA LEU A 367 -5.18 2.95 6.85
C LEU A 367 -5.21 4.34 6.18
N LEU A 368 -6.39 4.95 6.04
CA LEU A 368 -6.51 6.34 5.58
C LEU A 368 -5.75 7.30 6.50
N ASP A 369 -6.01 7.23 7.80
CA ASP A 369 -5.37 8.10 8.79
C ASP A 369 -3.86 7.87 8.86
N SER A 370 -3.42 6.62 8.72
CA SER A 370 -1.99 6.26 8.60
C SER A 370 -1.33 6.94 7.40
N GLY A 371 -2.02 6.99 6.26
CA GLY A 371 -1.53 7.65 5.05
C GLY A 371 -1.39 9.15 5.26
N ILE A 372 -2.35 9.77 5.95
CA ILE A 372 -2.36 11.20 6.26
C ILE A 372 -1.21 11.55 7.22
N ALA A 373 -1.09 10.85 8.35
CA ALA A 373 -0.07 11.13 9.37
C ALA A 373 1.35 10.86 8.86
N ALA A 374 1.56 9.75 8.14
CA ALA A 374 2.87 9.44 7.59
C ALA A 374 3.30 10.46 6.51
N TRP A 375 2.38 10.91 5.65
CA TRP A 375 2.71 11.93 4.65
C TRP A 375 2.90 13.31 5.25
N ASP A 376 2.18 13.65 6.31
CA ASP A 376 2.43 14.86 7.07
C ASP A 376 3.86 14.88 7.64
N ALA A 377 4.28 13.83 8.35
CA ALA A 377 5.64 13.70 8.86
C ALA A 377 6.69 13.79 7.73
N LYS A 378 6.47 13.05 6.62
CA LYS A 378 7.35 13.10 5.44
C LYS A 378 7.47 14.49 4.86
N ARG A 379 6.37 15.23 4.81
CA ARG A 379 6.31 16.57 4.23
C ARG A 379 6.98 17.61 5.12
N VAL A 380 6.86 17.48 6.43
CA VAL A 380 7.47 18.38 7.42
C VAL A 380 8.96 18.14 7.54
N TYR A 381 9.38 16.89 7.69
CA TYR A 381 10.78 16.56 7.94
C TYR A 381 11.61 16.47 6.66
N ASP A 382 10.98 16.10 5.54
CA ASP A 382 11.61 16.05 4.22
C ASP A 382 12.95 15.30 4.26
N SER A 383 13.04 14.24 5.06
CA SER A 383 14.32 13.62 5.43
C SER A 383 14.91 12.75 4.32
N ALA A 384 16.25 12.69 4.32
CA ALA A 384 17.02 11.89 3.38
C ALA A 384 16.79 10.38 3.51
N ARG A 385 16.85 9.70 2.37
CA ARG A 385 16.81 8.24 2.26
C ARG A 385 18.21 7.64 2.46
N PRO A 386 18.33 6.34 2.80
CA PRO A 386 19.64 5.67 2.82
C PRO A 386 20.40 5.77 1.49
N ALA A 387 19.69 5.73 0.36
CA ALA A 387 20.26 5.93 -0.98
C ALA A 387 20.91 7.33 -1.19
N THR A 388 20.60 8.29 -0.33
CA THR A 388 21.14 9.66 -0.33
C THR A 388 22.25 9.78 0.72
N ALA A 389 21.99 9.31 1.94
CA ALA A 389 22.89 9.50 3.08
C ALA A 389 24.10 8.55 3.08
N ILE A 390 23.93 7.27 2.74
CA ILE A 390 25.04 6.29 2.76
C ILE A 390 26.14 6.66 1.75
N PRO A 391 25.84 6.93 0.47
CA PRO A 391 26.86 7.39 -0.48
C PRO A 391 27.57 8.69 -0.03
N HIS A 392 26.89 9.56 0.72
CA HIS A 392 27.49 10.78 1.25
C HIS A 392 28.42 10.50 2.43
N LEU A 393 27.96 9.74 3.43
CA LEU A 393 28.70 9.45 4.67
C LEU A 393 29.99 8.67 4.39
N TYR A 394 29.96 7.76 3.43
CA TYR A 394 31.06 6.85 3.11
C TYR A 394 31.78 7.21 1.81
N ARG A 395 31.63 8.45 1.32
CA ARG A 395 32.27 8.92 0.08
C ARG A 395 33.78 8.65 0.07
N ASN A 396 34.30 8.18 -1.06
CA ASN A 396 35.68 7.72 -1.29
C ASN A 396 36.11 6.52 -0.42
N GLN A 397 35.17 5.77 0.13
CA GLN A 397 35.43 4.54 0.88
C GLN A 397 34.88 3.33 0.13
N THR A 398 35.50 2.18 0.38
CA THR A 398 34.96 0.88 -0.03
C THR A 398 34.05 0.36 1.08
N VAL A 399 32.87 -0.12 0.70
CA VAL A 399 31.90 -0.74 1.61
C VAL A 399 31.53 -2.13 1.11
N THR A 400 31.23 -3.04 2.03
CA THR A 400 30.66 -4.35 1.69
C THR A 400 29.16 -4.22 1.55
N ALA A 401 28.61 -4.65 0.41
CA ALA A 401 27.19 -4.52 0.08
C ALA A 401 26.66 -5.73 -0.67
N TYR A 402 25.36 -5.98 -0.56
CA TYR A 402 24.70 -6.97 -1.41
C TYR A 402 24.37 -6.35 -2.77
N VAL A 403 24.97 -6.87 -3.84
CA VAL A 403 24.71 -6.43 -5.21
C VAL A 403 23.85 -7.49 -5.91
N ILE A 404 22.64 -7.08 -6.30
CA ILE A 404 21.67 -7.95 -7.00
C ILE A 404 22.35 -8.64 -8.20
N GLY A 405 22.26 -9.97 -8.22
CA GLY A 405 22.83 -10.82 -9.26
C GLY A 405 24.33 -11.08 -9.14
N LYS A 406 25.00 -10.50 -8.14
CA LYS A 406 26.43 -10.69 -7.86
C LYS A 406 26.70 -11.12 -6.42
N GLY A 407 25.70 -11.10 -5.54
CA GLY A 407 25.85 -11.38 -4.12
C GLY A 407 26.67 -10.29 -3.39
N PHE A 408 27.33 -10.66 -2.31
CA PHE A 408 28.16 -9.73 -1.53
C PHE A 408 29.41 -9.29 -2.30
N GLN A 409 29.64 -7.98 -2.35
CA GLN A 409 30.77 -7.36 -3.04
C GLN A 409 31.34 -6.21 -2.20
N ASP A 410 32.65 -5.99 -2.34
CA ASP A 410 33.30 -4.76 -1.90
C ASP A 410 33.22 -3.75 -3.04
N ILE A 411 32.48 -2.66 -2.84
CA ILE A 411 32.19 -1.64 -3.85
C ILE A 411 32.49 -0.24 -3.32
N PRO A 412 32.76 0.75 -4.19
CA PRO A 412 32.71 2.15 -3.79
C PRO A 412 31.34 2.49 -3.17
N ALA A 413 31.31 3.26 -2.08
CA ALA A 413 30.05 3.63 -1.42
C ALA A 413 29.09 4.41 -2.34
N GLU A 414 29.62 5.12 -3.33
CA GLU A 414 28.86 5.84 -4.35
C GLU A 414 28.04 4.90 -5.26
N ASP A 415 28.48 3.64 -5.36
CA ASP A 415 27.80 2.59 -6.13
C ASP A 415 26.82 1.79 -5.28
N TRP A 416 26.74 2.04 -3.96
CA TRP A 416 25.80 1.37 -3.07
C TRP A 416 24.36 1.62 -3.49
N ARG A 417 23.55 0.56 -3.54
CA ARG A 417 22.12 0.64 -3.86
C ARG A 417 21.33 -0.21 -2.86
N PRO A 418 20.09 0.19 -2.51
CA PRO A 418 19.20 -0.62 -1.69
C PRO A 418 18.88 -1.97 -2.36
N TYR A 419 18.52 -2.98 -1.57
CA TYR A 419 18.03 -4.27 -2.06
C TYR A 419 16.58 -4.13 -2.55
N GLN A 420 16.41 -3.63 -3.78
CA GLN A 420 15.12 -3.44 -4.44
C GLN A 420 15.24 -3.65 -5.94
N SER A 421 14.10 -3.88 -6.61
CA SER A 421 14.05 -3.95 -8.07
C SER A 421 14.70 -2.70 -8.72
N PRO A 422 15.64 -2.85 -9.67
CA PRO A 422 16.33 -1.73 -10.30
C PRO A 422 15.42 -0.74 -11.07
N THR A 423 14.23 -1.18 -11.52
CA THR A 423 13.25 -0.32 -12.21
C THR A 423 12.15 0.22 -11.29
N PHE A 424 12.24 -0.13 -10.01
CA PHE A 424 11.36 0.32 -8.94
C PHE A 424 12.19 0.53 -7.66
N VAL A 425 13.24 1.35 -7.78
CA VAL A 425 14.11 1.70 -6.66
C VAL A 425 13.51 2.84 -5.83
N THR A 426 13.78 2.80 -4.52
CA THR A 426 13.44 3.75 -3.44
C THR A 426 12.15 4.55 -3.68
N PRO A 427 11.05 4.30 -2.95
CA PRO A 427 9.78 4.97 -3.21
C PRO A 427 9.90 6.52 -3.28
N PRO A 428 9.16 7.18 -4.19
CA PRO A 428 9.39 8.58 -4.56
C PRO A 428 8.78 9.55 -3.54
N PHE A 429 9.30 9.51 -2.32
CA PHE A 429 8.91 10.35 -1.19
C PHE A 429 9.99 10.29 -0.08
N PRO A 430 10.05 11.32 0.80
CA PRO A 430 10.97 11.38 1.93
C PRO A 430 10.95 10.14 2.82
N GLU A 431 12.02 9.96 3.60
CA GLU A 431 12.23 8.75 4.41
C GLU A 431 11.28 8.71 5.62
N TYR A 432 11.22 9.76 6.43
CA TYR A 432 10.69 9.67 7.79
C TYR A 432 9.23 10.14 7.86
N VAL A 433 8.29 9.34 8.37
CA VAL A 433 8.43 7.96 8.87
C VAL A 433 8.09 6.92 7.80
N SER A 434 8.39 5.64 8.04
CA SER A 434 8.01 4.53 7.16
C SER A 434 6.49 4.41 7.02
N GLY A 435 5.98 4.60 5.80
CA GLY A 435 4.56 4.39 5.50
C GLY A 435 4.17 2.92 5.72
N HIS A 436 4.99 1.96 5.28
CA HIS A 436 4.72 0.52 5.48
C HIS A 436 4.56 0.18 6.96
N SER A 437 5.48 0.66 7.81
CA SER A 437 5.42 0.41 9.24
C SER A 437 4.18 1.04 9.88
N THR A 438 3.79 2.25 9.45
CA THR A 438 2.59 2.94 9.96
C THR A 438 1.31 2.19 9.58
N PHE A 439 1.14 1.85 8.30
CA PHE A 439 -0.01 1.07 7.81
C PHE A 439 -0.11 -0.28 8.51
N SER A 440 1.02 -0.96 8.66
CA SER A 440 1.06 -2.31 9.20
C SER A 440 0.73 -2.37 10.68
N SER A 441 1.28 -1.46 11.47
CA SER A 441 0.94 -1.36 12.89
C SER A 441 -0.52 -0.95 13.11
N ALA A 442 -1.05 -0.02 12.32
CA ALA A 442 -2.46 0.36 12.42
C ALA A 442 -3.41 -0.78 12.05
N ALA A 443 -3.11 -1.52 10.96
CA ALA A 443 -3.91 -2.67 10.55
C ALA A 443 -3.85 -3.80 11.58
N ALA A 444 -2.66 -4.11 12.12
CA ALA A 444 -2.52 -5.14 13.14
C ALA A 444 -3.28 -4.80 14.43
N GLU A 445 -3.27 -3.53 14.84
CA GLU A 445 -4.06 -3.05 15.98
C GLU A 445 -5.56 -3.24 15.72
N VAL A 446 -6.08 -2.73 14.60
CA VAL A 446 -7.51 -2.87 14.26
C VAL A 446 -7.95 -4.33 14.18
N LEU A 447 -7.18 -5.20 13.51
CA LEU A 447 -7.53 -6.61 13.36
C LEU A 447 -7.48 -7.35 14.71
N THR A 448 -6.53 -7.00 15.58
CA THR A 448 -6.46 -7.54 16.94
C THR A 448 -7.67 -7.12 17.76
N SER A 449 -8.02 -5.82 17.74
CA SER A 449 -9.19 -5.29 18.46
C SER A 449 -10.49 -5.87 17.94
N PHE A 450 -10.67 -5.95 16.62
CA PHE A 450 -11.89 -6.44 15.99
C PHE A 450 -12.15 -7.91 16.29
N THR A 451 -11.12 -8.76 16.16
CA THR A 451 -11.25 -10.21 16.40
C THR A 451 -11.21 -10.57 17.88
N GLY A 452 -10.83 -9.63 18.76
CA GLY A 452 -10.58 -9.88 20.18
C GLY A 452 -9.41 -10.84 20.43
N SER A 453 -8.57 -11.11 19.42
CA SER A 453 -7.48 -12.07 19.46
C SER A 453 -6.27 -11.57 18.66
N PRO A 454 -5.04 -11.72 19.16
CA PRO A 454 -3.85 -11.36 18.38
C PRO A 454 -3.52 -12.39 17.30
N THR A 455 -4.12 -13.59 17.34
CA THR A 455 -3.78 -14.71 16.46
C THR A 455 -4.00 -14.37 15.00
N PHE A 456 -3.00 -14.63 14.16
CA PHE A 456 -3.10 -14.53 12.71
C PHE A 456 -2.94 -15.91 12.05
N TYR A 457 -1.88 -16.65 12.40
CA TYR A 457 -1.67 -18.04 11.97
C TYR A 457 -2.19 -19.03 13.03
N ASP A 458 -3.19 -19.83 12.68
CA ASP A 458 -3.73 -20.92 13.53
C ASP A 458 -3.19 -22.32 13.14
N GLY A 459 -2.48 -22.41 12.01
CA GLY A 459 -1.93 -23.65 11.47
C GLY A 459 -2.92 -24.55 10.73
N THR A 460 -4.16 -24.11 10.53
CA THR A 460 -5.21 -24.91 9.91
C THR A 460 -6.01 -24.17 8.84
N THR A 461 -6.15 -22.85 8.96
CA THR A 461 -6.98 -22.06 8.05
C THR A 461 -6.26 -21.86 6.71
N MET A 462 -6.95 -22.26 5.64
CA MET A 462 -6.49 -22.10 4.26
C MET A 462 -7.07 -20.82 3.67
N THR A 463 -6.25 -20.05 2.95
CA THR A 463 -6.71 -18.88 2.21
C THR A 463 -7.38 -19.29 0.91
N VAL A 464 -8.41 -18.54 0.50
CA VAL A 464 -9.05 -18.70 -0.81
C VAL A 464 -8.09 -18.33 -1.95
N GLN A 465 -7.19 -17.39 -1.66
CA GLN A 465 -6.18 -16.90 -2.59
C GLN A 465 -4.94 -17.80 -2.56
N ASP A 466 -4.40 -18.11 -3.75
CA ASP A 466 -3.08 -18.70 -3.94
C ASP A 466 -2.05 -17.57 -3.98
N ILE A 467 -1.48 -17.27 -2.81
CA ILE A 467 -0.59 -16.14 -2.58
C ILE A 467 0.78 -16.41 -3.21
N ASN A 468 1.24 -17.67 -3.16
CA ASN A 468 2.56 -18.06 -3.65
C ASN A 468 2.56 -18.46 -5.16
N GLY A 469 1.38 -18.64 -5.75
CA GLY A 469 1.18 -18.90 -7.17
C GLY A 469 1.52 -20.33 -7.58
N ASP A 470 1.33 -21.31 -6.69
CA ASP A 470 1.65 -22.71 -6.96
C ASP A 470 0.47 -23.67 -7.11
N ASP A 471 -0.71 -23.11 -7.33
CA ASP A 471 -1.97 -23.82 -7.48
C ASP A 471 -2.29 -24.70 -6.25
N LYS A 472 -1.78 -24.36 -5.06
CA LYS A 472 -2.12 -25.04 -3.81
C LYS A 472 -2.70 -24.05 -2.80
N PRO A 473 -3.56 -24.54 -1.88
CA PRO A 473 -4.02 -23.72 -0.77
C PRO A 473 -2.86 -23.27 0.11
N ASP A 474 -2.80 -21.96 0.36
CA ASP A 474 -1.88 -21.36 1.32
C ASP A 474 -2.49 -21.31 2.71
N LEU A 475 -1.64 -21.37 3.75
CA LEU A 475 -2.09 -21.18 5.13
C LEU A 475 -2.13 -19.69 5.47
N LEU A 476 -3.21 -19.24 6.10
CA LEU A 476 -3.32 -17.87 6.60
C LEU A 476 -2.18 -17.55 7.58
N GLY A 477 -1.51 -16.42 7.38
CA GLY A 477 -0.37 -16.01 8.22
C GLY A 477 0.93 -16.77 7.91
N GLN A 478 1.02 -17.38 6.72
CA GLN A 478 2.21 -18.06 6.23
C GLN A 478 2.47 -17.74 4.76
N PHE A 479 3.74 -17.65 4.37
CA PHE A 479 4.15 -17.60 2.97
C PHE A 479 5.31 -18.57 2.71
N VAL A 480 5.16 -19.45 1.73
CA VAL A 480 6.18 -20.44 1.35
C VAL A 480 6.98 -19.92 0.17
N VAL A 481 8.28 -19.74 0.37
CA VAL A 481 9.23 -19.26 -0.63
C VAL A 481 10.01 -20.43 -1.18
N LYS A 482 9.86 -20.68 -2.48
CA LYS A 482 10.50 -21.82 -3.14
C LYS A 482 11.97 -21.55 -3.44
N PRO A 483 12.80 -22.59 -3.56
CA PRO A 483 14.17 -22.41 -4.00
C PRO A 483 14.23 -21.67 -5.35
N ASN A 484 15.08 -20.65 -5.46
CA ASN A 484 15.30 -19.84 -6.66
C ASN A 484 14.04 -19.11 -7.19
N SER A 485 13.09 -18.76 -6.32
CA SER A 485 11.87 -18.03 -6.70
C SER A 485 11.84 -16.55 -6.34
N LEU A 486 12.91 -16.00 -5.75
CA LEU A 486 13.02 -14.55 -5.55
C LEU A 486 13.03 -13.83 -6.91
N VAL A 487 12.38 -12.67 -6.95
CA VAL A 487 12.19 -11.84 -8.13
C VAL A 487 13.44 -11.04 -8.42
N TYR A 488 14.15 -10.57 -7.39
CA TYR A 488 15.29 -9.69 -7.58
C TYR A 488 16.57 -10.46 -7.88
N ASP A 489 16.77 -11.62 -7.26
CA ASP A 489 18.01 -12.40 -7.38
C ASP A 489 17.76 -13.92 -7.31
N SER A 490 18.79 -14.70 -7.59
CA SER A 490 18.85 -16.11 -7.27
C SER A 490 18.76 -16.34 -5.75
N GLY A 491 17.70 -17.00 -5.33
CA GLY A 491 17.43 -17.38 -3.95
C GLY A 491 15.95 -17.66 -3.70
N PRO A 492 15.56 -18.09 -2.49
CA PRO A 492 16.44 -18.67 -1.48
C PRO A 492 17.11 -19.96 -2.00
N SER A 493 18.21 -20.35 -1.38
CA SER A 493 18.97 -21.57 -1.71
C SER A 493 18.22 -22.87 -1.39
N GLN A 494 17.29 -22.79 -0.45
CA GLN A 494 16.40 -23.86 -0.01
C GLN A 494 15.00 -23.27 0.22
N GLU A 495 14.00 -24.15 0.32
CA GLU A 495 12.64 -23.71 0.66
C GLU A 495 12.66 -23.01 2.02
N LEU A 496 11.97 -21.88 2.11
CA LEU A 496 11.87 -21.06 3.31
C LEU A 496 10.41 -20.72 3.58
N VAL A 497 10.05 -20.63 4.86
CA VAL A 497 8.68 -20.28 5.27
C VAL A 497 8.74 -19.01 6.10
N LEU A 498 8.06 -17.96 5.63
CA LEU A 498 7.70 -16.81 6.45
C LEU A 498 6.40 -17.16 7.18
N ARG A 499 6.33 -16.89 8.48
CA ARG A 499 5.16 -17.24 9.30
C ARG A 499 4.99 -16.24 10.43
N TRP A 500 3.75 -15.82 10.62
CA TRP A 500 3.38 -14.77 11.55
C TRP A 500 2.29 -15.28 12.50
N PRO A 501 2.67 -15.75 13.71
CA PRO A 501 1.71 -16.21 14.71
C PRO A 501 0.65 -15.16 15.05
N THR A 502 1.04 -13.89 15.12
CA THR A 502 0.15 -12.77 15.41
C THR A 502 0.13 -11.71 14.31
N PHE A 503 -0.92 -10.88 14.28
CA PHE A 503 -0.96 -9.71 13.39
C PHE A 503 0.21 -8.77 13.66
N LYS A 504 0.62 -8.64 14.94
CA LYS A 504 1.79 -7.85 15.34
C LYS A 504 3.11 -8.43 14.81
N ASP A 505 3.26 -9.75 14.75
CA ASP A 505 4.44 -10.38 14.14
C ASP A 505 4.52 -10.08 12.64
N ALA A 506 3.38 -10.13 11.95
CA ALA A 506 3.29 -9.74 10.53
C ALA A 506 3.67 -8.27 10.35
N ALA A 507 3.12 -7.37 11.17
CA ALA A 507 3.45 -5.95 11.12
C ALA A 507 4.92 -5.64 11.41
N ILE A 508 5.52 -6.34 12.38
CA ILE A 508 6.95 -6.19 12.70
C ILE A 508 7.82 -6.69 11.53
N GLU A 509 7.50 -7.83 10.90
CA GLU A 509 8.28 -8.29 9.76
C GLU A 509 8.09 -7.39 8.53
N ALA A 510 6.87 -6.93 8.26
CA ALA A 510 6.58 -5.93 7.22
C ALA A 510 7.39 -4.65 7.43
N SER A 511 7.54 -4.23 8.68
CA SER A 511 8.32 -3.07 9.07
C SER A 511 9.82 -3.26 8.90
N ARG A 512 10.37 -4.36 9.45
CA ARG A 512 11.81 -4.68 9.36
C ARG A 512 12.25 -4.97 7.92
N SER A 513 11.34 -5.47 7.08
CA SER A 513 11.58 -5.67 5.65
C SER A 513 12.08 -4.40 4.95
N ARG A 514 11.74 -3.22 5.48
CA ARG A 514 12.14 -1.93 4.90
C ARG A 514 13.61 -1.59 5.20
N ILE A 515 14.13 -2.08 6.32
CA ILE A 515 15.54 -1.99 6.68
C ILE A 515 16.32 -3.03 5.86
N TYR A 516 15.80 -4.26 5.72
CA TYR A 516 16.39 -5.29 4.85
C TYR A 516 16.48 -4.81 3.38
N GLY A 517 15.42 -4.17 2.90
CA GLY A 517 15.38 -3.54 1.58
C GLY A 517 16.29 -2.30 1.46
N GLY A 518 16.86 -1.80 2.55
CA GLY A 518 17.81 -0.70 2.55
C GLY A 518 17.20 0.69 2.34
N ILE A 519 15.93 0.91 2.70
CA ILE A 519 15.20 2.15 2.32
C ILE A 519 14.64 2.96 3.48
N HIS A 520 14.75 2.45 4.70
CA HIS A 520 14.34 3.12 5.93
C HIS A 520 15.39 2.89 7.03
N ILE A 521 15.54 3.89 7.90
CA ILE A 521 16.36 3.80 9.11
C ILE A 521 15.54 3.25 10.28
N GLN A 522 16.22 2.87 11.37
CA GLN A 522 15.59 2.33 12.59
C GLN A 522 14.48 3.24 13.11
N ASP A 523 14.72 4.54 13.31
CA ASP A 523 13.69 5.43 13.84
C ASP A 523 12.55 5.64 12.83
N GLY A 524 12.85 5.61 11.53
CA GLY A 524 11.86 5.62 10.47
C GLY A 524 10.89 4.46 10.57
N ASP A 525 11.35 3.28 11.03
CA ASP A 525 10.50 2.15 11.38
C ASP A 525 9.82 2.35 12.75
N LEU A 526 10.59 2.38 13.83
CA LEU A 526 10.06 2.22 15.19
C LEU A 526 9.05 3.32 15.56
N ARG A 527 9.29 4.57 15.12
CA ARG A 527 8.37 5.70 15.34
C ARG A 527 7.11 5.60 14.48
N ALA A 528 7.22 5.05 13.27
CA ALA A 528 6.05 4.76 12.45
C ALA A 528 5.15 3.68 13.08
N ARG A 529 5.73 2.66 13.72
CA ARG A 529 4.92 1.65 14.41
C ARG A 529 4.18 2.23 15.61
N GLU A 530 4.87 3.05 16.41
CA GLU A 530 4.25 3.79 17.54
C GLU A 530 3.10 4.68 17.05
N MET A 531 3.31 5.39 15.94
CA MET A 531 2.26 6.17 15.28
C MET A 531 1.09 5.28 14.80
N GLY A 532 1.39 4.17 14.12
CA GLY A 532 0.38 3.25 13.59
C GLY A 532 -0.48 2.61 14.68
N GLU A 533 0.13 2.20 15.80
CA GLU A 533 -0.61 1.67 16.97
C GLU A 533 -1.63 2.70 17.49
N GLN A 534 -1.21 3.96 17.68
CA GLN A 534 -2.13 5.04 18.12
C GLN A 534 -3.28 5.29 17.13
N ILE A 535 -2.99 5.27 15.83
CA ILE A 535 -3.99 5.47 14.77
C ILE A 535 -4.97 4.30 14.74
N GLY A 536 -4.46 3.06 14.82
CA GLY A 536 -5.29 1.85 14.83
C GLY A 536 -6.29 1.85 15.98
N THR A 537 -5.84 2.18 17.20
CA THR A 537 -6.72 2.30 18.37
C THR A 537 -7.80 3.36 18.15
N LYS A 538 -7.43 4.58 17.74
CA LYS A 538 -8.38 5.68 17.50
C LYS A 538 -9.43 5.34 16.44
N ALA A 539 -8.99 4.76 15.33
CA ALA A 539 -9.87 4.40 14.22
C ALA A 539 -10.83 3.27 14.61
N TYR A 540 -10.37 2.26 15.34
CA TYR A 540 -11.24 1.21 15.86
C TYR A 540 -12.26 1.76 16.85
N GLU A 541 -11.84 2.57 17.83
CA GLU A 541 -12.74 3.19 18.81
C GLU A 541 -13.81 4.07 18.14
N LEU A 542 -13.44 4.87 17.13
CA LEU A 542 -14.41 5.68 16.42
C LEU A 542 -15.37 4.82 15.59
N ALA A 543 -14.86 3.81 14.87
CA ALA A 543 -15.69 2.90 14.09
C ALA A 543 -16.67 2.13 14.99
N GLU A 544 -16.23 1.71 16.18
CA GLU A 544 -17.07 1.07 17.18
C GLU A 544 -18.23 1.95 17.63
N ARG A 545 -17.96 3.23 17.85
CA ARG A 545 -19.00 4.20 18.22
C ARG A 545 -20.06 4.36 17.12
N PHE A 546 -19.70 4.23 15.84
CA PHE A 546 -20.68 4.23 14.76
C PHE A 546 -21.63 3.02 14.83
N TRP A 547 -21.11 1.79 14.97
CA TRP A 547 -21.98 0.60 14.98
C TRP A 547 -22.60 0.26 16.33
N THR A 548 -22.15 0.88 17.43
CA THR A 548 -22.81 0.83 18.74
C THR A 548 -23.81 1.97 18.95
N GLY A 549 -23.97 2.86 17.96
CA GLY A 549 -24.99 3.91 17.97
C GLY A 549 -24.71 5.05 18.94
N ASP A 550 -23.43 5.31 19.24
CA ASP A 550 -23.04 6.42 20.11
C ASP A 550 -23.33 7.77 19.44
N ALA A 551 -24.27 8.53 20.02
CA ALA A 551 -24.69 9.83 19.49
C ALA A 551 -23.55 10.85 19.32
N SER A 552 -22.43 10.66 20.02
CA SER A 552 -21.23 11.50 19.93
C SER A 552 -20.54 11.48 18.56
N VAL A 553 -20.84 10.51 17.69
CA VAL A 553 -20.26 10.45 16.32
C VAL A 553 -20.98 11.37 15.35
N ARG A 554 -22.11 11.97 15.77
CA ARG A 554 -22.81 12.99 15.01
C ARG A 554 -22.12 14.35 15.21
N PRO A 555 -21.80 15.08 14.13
CA PRO A 555 -21.23 16.42 14.22
C PRO A 555 -22.17 17.44 14.89
#